data_AF-A0A8T0PV38-F1
#
_entry.id   AF-A0A8T0PV38-F1
#
_cell.length_a   1.000
_cell.length_b   1.000
_cell.length_c   1.000
_cell.angle_alpha   90.00
_cell.angle_beta   90.00
_cell.angle_gamma   90.00
#
_symmetry.space_group_name_H-M   'P 1'
#
loop_
_entity.id
_entity.type
_entity.pdbx_description
1 polymer ?
#
loop_
_entity_poly.entity_id
_entity_poly.type
_entity_poly.pdbx_seq_one_letter_code
_entity_poly.pdbx_strand_id
1 'polypeptide(L)'
;MPRVTAAAPASYSPRGVMPLRSSRASRPCATRAYADKRLVAENTRVQNVQKMELETRIRNQLLRPELPPSSYDTAWVSMVPLRGSHQSPCFPQCVEWILQNQQDDGSWGVNPFDSSVNKDVLLSTLACVLALKRWNVGRENIWRGLHFIGKNFSIAMDEQNTAPISFNITFAGMLSLAIDMGLEFPIRQTDVHRTLHTREMELKRQAVHGSYGRKAYMAYIAEGLGNMLNWYEVMKFQRKNGSLFSCPSTTAVALIHKYNDQAHQYLVPAVYPSKLHCQLLMVDALEKMGISQHFVNEIKNILDTACSRWLQKDEEIMMDIATCAMAFRLLRMNCYDVSSDELCHVAEASTFCD
;
A
#
# COMPACT_ATOMS: atom_id res chain seq x y z
N MET A 1 -105.56 30.60 -46.72
CA MET A 1 -106.12 30.21 -48.04
C MET A 1 -104.95 30.03 -49.01
N PRO A 2 -105.02 29.08 -49.94
CA PRO A 2 -104.06 27.97 -49.99
C PRO A 2 -103.30 27.83 -51.33
N ARG A 3 -102.39 26.84 -51.35
CA ARG A 3 -102.30 25.75 -52.36
C ARG A 3 -101.30 25.88 -53.54
N VAL A 4 -100.77 24.68 -53.88
CA VAL A 4 -100.21 24.17 -55.17
C VAL A 4 -98.87 24.79 -55.63
N THR A 5 -97.84 24.12 -56.17
CA THR A 5 -97.57 22.74 -56.63
C THR A 5 -96.09 22.58 -57.01
N ALA A 6 -95.58 21.34 -56.91
CA ALA A 6 -94.73 20.59 -57.86
C ALA A 6 -93.33 21.08 -58.36
N ALA A 7 -92.50 20.03 -58.53
CA ALA A 7 -91.50 19.79 -59.59
C ALA A 7 -90.01 20.08 -59.29
N ALA A 8 -89.26 18.97 -59.21
CA ALA A 8 -87.83 18.82 -59.56
C ALA A 8 -87.65 19.01 -61.09
N PRO A 9 -86.44 19.25 -61.68
CA PRO A 9 -85.20 18.52 -61.35
C PRO A 9 -83.84 19.26 -61.49
N ALA A 10 -82.80 18.55 -61.03
CA ALA A 10 -81.41 18.48 -61.49
C ALA A 10 -80.55 19.76 -61.70
N SER A 11 -79.46 19.80 -60.91
CA SER A 11 -78.05 19.80 -61.38
C SER A 11 -77.13 20.93 -60.86
N TYR A 12 -75.89 20.50 -60.57
CA TYR A 12 -74.61 21.22 -60.45
C TYR A 12 -74.25 22.10 -59.21
N SER A 13 -73.27 21.54 -58.47
CA SER A 13 -72.08 22.13 -57.83
C SER A 13 -72.20 23.07 -56.61
N PRO A 14 -71.53 22.74 -55.49
CA PRO A 14 -71.45 23.60 -54.32
C PRO A 14 -70.11 24.37 -54.27
N ARG A 15 -70.17 25.67 -54.00
CA ARG A 15 -69.09 26.39 -53.30
C ARG A 15 -69.69 27.26 -52.21
N GLY A 16 -69.79 26.66 -51.02
CA GLY A 16 -70.09 27.34 -49.77
C GLY A 16 -68.85 28.01 -49.20
N VAL A 17 -69.11 29.17 -48.60
CA VAL A 17 -68.19 30.06 -47.89
C VAL A 17 -67.83 29.48 -46.50
N MET A 18 -66.61 29.77 -46.06
CA MET A 18 -66.01 29.55 -44.71
C MET A 18 -66.90 30.04 -43.55
N PRO A 19 -66.77 29.56 -42.28
CA PRO A 19 -65.53 29.72 -41.50
C PRO A 19 -65.20 28.72 -40.36
N LEU A 20 -64.06 29.03 -39.70
CA LEU A 20 -63.48 28.58 -38.42
C LEU A 20 -62.32 27.57 -38.49
N ARG A 21 -61.11 28.13 -38.61
CA ARG A 21 -59.83 27.44 -38.31
C ARG A 21 -59.66 27.29 -36.80
N SER A 22 -59.73 26.04 -36.33
CA SER A 22 -59.19 25.60 -35.05
C SER A 22 -57.66 25.70 -35.04
N SER A 23 -57.11 26.31 -33.99
CA SER A 23 -55.68 26.35 -33.70
C SER A 23 -55.19 24.96 -33.30
N ARG A 24 -54.36 24.33 -34.16
CA ARG A 24 -53.61 23.12 -33.79
C ARG A 24 -52.53 23.48 -32.78
N ALA A 25 -52.72 23.09 -31.53
CA ALA A 25 -51.66 23.06 -30.52
C ALA A 25 -50.54 22.10 -30.97
N SER A 26 -49.32 22.62 -31.06
CA SER A 26 -48.10 21.84 -31.28
C SER A 26 -47.88 20.88 -30.10
N ARG A 27 -47.71 19.58 -30.38
CA ARG A 27 -47.49 18.54 -29.36
C ARG A 27 -46.22 18.84 -28.53
N PRO A 28 -46.23 18.69 -27.19
CA PRO A 28 -45.05 18.95 -26.32
C PRO A 28 -43.92 17.91 -26.40
N CYS A 29 -44.01 16.93 -27.29
CA CYS A 29 -43.15 15.74 -27.28
C CYS A 29 -41.72 16.03 -27.80
N ALA A 30 -41.56 16.96 -28.74
CA ALA A 30 -40.25 17.24 -29.33
C ALA A 30 -39.31 18.03 -28.40
N THR A 31 -39.84 18.97 -27.63
CA THR A 31 -39.04 19.84 -26.74
C THR A 31 -38.50 19.08 -25.52
N ARG A 32 -39.29 18.13 -24.99
CA ARG A 32 -38.87 17.26 -23.87
C ARG A 32 -37.78 16.29 -24.31
N ALA A 33 -37.93 15.66 -25.47
CA ALA A 33 -36.92 14.78 -26.05
C ALA A 33 -35.59 15.50 -26.38
N TYR A 34 -35.63 16.79 -26.74
CA TYR A 34 -34.43 17.59 -27.01
C TYR A 34 -33.71 18.02 -25.72
N ALA A 35 -34.48 18.36 -24.67
CA ALA A 35 -33.95 18.66 -23.35
C ALA A 35 -33.32 17.42 -22.69
N ASP A 36 -33.97 16.26 -22.79
CA ASP A 36 -33.45 14.98 -22.29
C ASP A 36 -32.16 14.58 -23.02
N LYS A 37 -32.10 14.75 -24.35
CA LYS A 37 -30.86 14.53 -25.13
C LYS A 37 -29.73 15.47 -24.70
N ARG A 38 -30.04 16.73 -24.36
CA ARG A 38 -29.05 17.72 -23.94
C ARG A 38 -28.51 17.40 -22.54
N LEU A 39 -29.38 17.02 -21.60
CA LEU A 39 -29.00 16.56 -20.26
C LEU A 39 -28.18 15.26 -20.30
N VAL A 40 -28.55 14.30 -21.16
CA VAL A 40 -27.77 13.08 -21.37
C VAL A 40 -26.39 13.40 -21.97
N ALA A 41 -26.32 14.30 -22.96
CA ALA A 41 -25.05 14.73 -23.54
C ALA A 41 -24.16 15.49 -22.55
N GLU A 42 -24.75 16.30 -21.66
CA GLU A 42 -24.03 17.05 -20.63
C GLU A 42 -23.52 16.13 -19.51
N ASN A 43 -24.34 15.18 -19.05
CA ASN A 43 -23.92 14.13 -18.11
C ASN A 43 -22.81 13.25 -18.70
N THR A 44 -22.90 12.90 -20.00
CA THR A 44 -21.86 12.13 -20.70
C THR A 44 -20.55 12.92 -20.79
N ARG A 45 -20.62 14.24 -21.00
CA ARG A 45 -19.43 15.12 -21.02
C ARG A 45 -18.78 15.21 -19.65
N VAL A 46 -19.55 15.38 -18.58
CA VAL A 46 -19.03 15.43 -17.21
C VAL A 46 -18.36 14.11 -16.83
N GLN A 47 -19.00 12.97 -17.16
CA GLN A 47 -18.42 11.64 -16.94
C GLN A 47 -17.12 11.43 -17.73
N ASN A 48 -17.05 11.93 -18.97
CA ASN A 48 -15.84 11.85 -19.79
C ASN A 48 -14.68 12.69 -19.23
N VAL A 49 -14.97 13.89 -18.70
CA VAL A 49 -13.95 14.74 -18.04
C VAL A 49 -13.42 14.06 -16.78
N GLN A 50 -14.32 13.55 -15.91
CA GLN A 50 -13.93 12.82 -14.70
C GLN A 50 -13.10 11.56 -15.03
N LYS A 51 -13.46 10.84 -16.10
CA LYS A 51 -12.69 9.70 -16.60
C LYS A 51 -11.29 10.11 -17.03
N MET A 52 -11.15 11.17 -17.83
CA MET A 52 -9.83 11.67 -18.26
C MET A 52 -8.96 12.13 -17.09
N GLU A 53 -9.55 12.79 -16.10
CA GLU A 53 -8.84 13.17 -14.87
C GLU A 53 -8.34 11.95 -14.10
N LEU A 54 -9.18 10.92 -13.95
CA LEU A 54 -8.80 9.68 -13.28
C LEU A 54 -7.68 8.94 -14.03
N GLU A 55 -7.79 8.81 -15.36
CA GLU A 55 -6.72 8.22 -16.17
C GLU A 55 -5.40 9.01 -16.04
N THR A 56 -5.47 10.34 -16.02
CA THR A 56 -4.28 11.19 -15.84
C THR A 56 -3.62 10.96 -14.47
N ARG A 57 -4.43 10.83 -13.41
CA ARG A 57 -3.93 10.48 -12.08
C ARG A 57 -3.24 9.12 -12.06
N ILE A 58 -3.84 8.11 -12.71
CA ILE A 58 -3.25 6.77 -12.82
C ILE A 58 -1.92 6.82 -13.60
N ARG A 59 -1.86 7.55 -14.72
CA ARG A 59 -0.61 7.74 -15.49
C ARG A 59 0.50 8.36 -14.64
N ASN A 60 0.19 9.39 -13.87
CA ASN A 60 1.16 10.03 -12.97
C ASN A 60 1.67 9.05 -11.91
N GLN A 61 0.79 8.25 -11.32
CA GLN A 61 1.16 7.22 -10.34
C GLN A 61 2.02 6.11 -10.96
N LEU A 62 1.76 5.70 -12.22
CA LEU A 62 2.60 4.72 -12.92
C LEU A 62 4.03 5.24 -13.17
N LEU A 63 4.17 6.54 -13.43
CA LEU A 63 5.47 7.17 -13.65
C LEU A 63 6.25 7.44 -12.35
N ARG A 64 5.51 7.86 -11.31
CA ARG A 64 6.01 8.23 -9.99
C ARG A 64 5.04 7.68 -8.95
N PRO A 65 5.22 6.42 -8.53
CA PRO A 65 4.37 5.82 -7.51
C PRO A 65 4.50 6.62 -6.21
N GLU A 66 3.38 7.13 -5.71
CA GLU A 66 3.30 7.74 -4.39
C GLU A 66 2.44 6.82 -3.48
N LEU A 67 3.11 5.95 -2.74
CA LEU A 67 2.62 5.10 -1.66
C LEU A 67 2.69 5.83 -0.31
N PRO A 68 1.62 5.79 0.50
CA PRO A 68 1.70 6.35 1.85
C PRO A 68 2.92 5.76 2.60
N PRO A 69 3.70 6.60 3.30
CA PRO A 69 4.85 6.11 4.05
C PRO A 69 4.39 5.09 5.10
N SER A 70 5.14 4.01 5.23
CA SER A 70 4.92 3.03 6.29
C SER A 70 5.23 3.66 7.64
N SER A 71 4.23 3.73 8.53
CA SER A 71 4.42 4.26 9.89
C SER A 71 5.47 3.45 10.66
N TYR A 72 5.48 2.13 10.46
CA TYR A 72 6.44 1.21 11.07
C TYR A 72 7.89 1.51 10.64
N ASP A 73 8.13 1.61 9.33
CA ASP A 73 9.45 1.92 8.79
C ASP A 73 9.91 3.33 9.19
N THR A 74 9.00 4.31 9.09
CA THR A 74 9.28 5.70 9.46
C THR A 74 9.68 5.79 10.94
N ALA A 75 9.03 5.02 11.82
CA ALA A 75 9.39 4.94 13.22
C ALA A 75 10.82 4.41 13.42
N TRP A 76 11.20 3.30 12.79
CA TRP A 76 12.55 2.77 12.90
C TRP A 76 13.62 3.71 12.35
N VAL A 77 13.37 4.33 11.19
CA VAL A 77 14.27 5.33 10.60
C VAL A 77 14.42 6.53 11.53
N SER A 78 13.35 6.99 12.17
CA SER A 78 13.40 8.12 13.10
C SER A 78 14.26 7.85 14.34
N MET A 79 14.46 6.58 14.74
CA MET A 79 15.27 6.21 15.91
C MET A 79 16.78 6.23 15.64
N VAL A 80 17.22 6.39 14.39
CA VAL A 80 18.64 6.47 14.02
C VAL A 80 19.27 7.73 14.62
N PRO A 81 20.29 7.63 15.49
CA PRO A 81 20.99 8.79 16.02
C PRO A 81 21.91 9.42 14.98
N LEU A 82 22.08 10.73 15.08
CA LEU A 82 23.07 11.47 14.29
C LEU A 82 24.49 10.93 14.58
N ARG A 83 25.32 10.81 13.55
CA ARG A 83 26.70 10.32 13.71
C ARG A 83 27.45 11.20 14.72
N GLY A 84 27.95 10.61 15.81
CA GLY A 84 28.68 11.31 16.86
C GLY A 84 27.82 12.02 17.92
N SER A 85 26.49 11.97 17.82
CA SER A 85 25.57 12.47 18.85
C SER A 85 24.43 11.49 19.11
N HIS A 86 24.32 11.04 20.36
CA HIS A 86 23.23 10.15 20.78
C HIS A 86 21.96 10.91 21.18
N GLN A 87 21.97 12.24 21.15
CA GLN A 87 20.88 13.09 21.65
C GLN A 87 20.00 13.68 20.54
N SER A 88 20.35 13.48 19.28
CA SER A 88 19.61 14.05 18.16
C SER A 88 19.35 13.01 17.06
N PRO A 89 18.15 13.02 16.45
CA PRO A 89 17.83 12.13 15.34
C PRO A 89 18.64 12.51 14.09
N CYS A 90 19.06 11.50 13.34
CA CYS A 90 19.64 11.68 12.01
C CYS A 90 18.60 12.15 10.99
N PHE A 91 17.33 11.77 11.19
CA PHE A 91 16.20 12.07 10.33
C PHE A 91 15.07 12.76 11.12
N PRO A 92 15.23 14.04 11.52
CA PRO A 92 14.24 14.76 12.34
C PRO A 92 12.86 14.84 11.67
N GLN A 93 12.80 14.88 10.34
CA GLN A 93 11.55 14.87 9.58
C GLN A 93 10.71 13.62 9.81
N CYS A 94 11.32 12.47 10.11
CA CYS A 94 10.59 11.25 10.44
C CYS A 94 9.94 11.35 11.82
N VAL A 95 10.60 11.99 12.78
CA VAL A 95 10.04 12.25 14.12
C VAL A 95 8.83 13.19 14.01
N GLU A 96 8.96 14.27 13.23
CA GLU A 96 7.87 15.22 12.99
C GLU A 96 6.68 14.55 12.30
N TRP A 97 6.94 13.71 11.29
CA TRP A 97 5.88 12.96 10.62
C TRP A 97 5.09 12.08 11.60
N ILE A 98 5.77 11.38 12.53
CA ILE A 98 5.10 10.54 13.54
C ILE A 98 4.21 11.39 14.44
N LEU A 99 4.68 12.55 14.91
CA LEU A 99 3.90 13.46 15.75
C LEU A 99 2.62 13.95 15.07
N GLN A 100 2.68 14.19 13.76
CA GLN A 100 1.57 14.77 12.98
C GLN A 100 0.57 13.74 12.42
N ASN A 101 0.92 12.44 12.40
CA ASN A 101 0.13 11.41 11.69
C ASN A 101 -0.46 10.33 12.63
N GLN A 102 -0.64 10.63 13.92
CA GLN A 102 -1.39 9.75 14.83
C GLN A 102 -2.89 9.87 14.56
N GLN A 103 -3.59 8.73 14.49
CA GLN A 103 -5.05 8.68 14.33
C GLN A 103 -5.79 9.11 15.60
N ASP A 104 -7.09 9.41 15.49
CA ASP A 104 -7.94 9.82 16.62
C ASP A 104 -8.09 8.76 17.71
N ASP A 105 -7.99 7.48 17.36
CA ASP A 105 -8.03 6.36 18.31
C ASP A 105 -6.70 6.10 19.03
N GLY A 106 -5.63 6.83 18.64
CA GLY A 106 -4.29 6.72 19.20
C GLY A 106 -3.34 5.81 18.42
N SER A 107 -3.79 5.18 17.34
CA SER A 107 -2.96 4.28 16.52
C SER A 107 -2.12 5.01 15.47
N TRP A 108 -1.13 4.29 14.93
CA TRP A 108 -0.47 4.61 13.67
C TRP A 108 -0.58 3.42 12.72
N GLY A 109 -0.72 3.73 11.44
CA GLY A 109 -1.00 2.75 10.39
C GLY A 109 -2.37 2.99 9.77
N VAL A 110 -2.50 2.63 8.49
CA VAL A 110 -3.76 2.69 7.76
C VAL A 110 -4.03 1.28 7.27
N ASN A 111 -5.20 0.74 7.59
CA ASN A 111 -5.76 -0.36 6.81
C ASN A 111 -6.62 0.29 5.70
N PRO A 112 -6.18 0.28 4.43
CA PRO A 112 -6.88 1.02 3.36
C PRO A 112 -8.24 0.42 2.99
N PHE A 113 -8.54 -0.80 3.47
CA PHE A 113 -9.68 -1.60 3.00
C PHE A 113 -10.66 -1.97 4.12
N ASP A 114 -10.26 -1.88 5.39
CA ASP A 114 -11.09 -2.23 6.54
C ASP A 114 -10.72 -1.37 7.76
N SER A 115 -11.71 -0.92 8.53
CA SER A 115 -11.49 -0.18 9.78
C SER A 115 -11.11 -1.08 10.96
N SER A 116 -11.04 -2.40 10.75
CA SER A 116 -10.63 -3.34 11.79
C SER A 116 -9.16 -3.19 12.18
N VAL A 117 -8.92 -3.16 13.50
CA VAL A 117 -7.56 -3.20 14.06
C VAL A 117 -6.96 -4.57 13.78
N ASN A 118 -5.76 -4.59 13.21
CA ASN A 118 -5.02 -5.81 12.94
C ASN A 118 -3.62 -5.76 13.57
N LYS A 119 -2.86 -6.83 13.38
CA LYS A 119 -1.48 -6.95 13.90
C LYS A 119 -0.52 -5.90 13.34
N ASP A 120 -0.72 -5.43 12.10
CA ASP A 120 0.13 -4.40 11.48
C ASP A 120 -0.05 -3.04 12.15
N VAL A 121 -1.28 -2.67 12.48
CA VAL A 121 -1.59 -1.42 13.20
C VAL A 121 -1.00 -1.45 14.61
N LEU A 122 -1.08 -2.60 15.31
CA LEU A 122 -0.44 -2.77 16.61
C LEU A 122 1.09 -2.65 16.53
N LEU A 123 1.70 -3.31 15.55
CA LEU A 123 3.14 -3.28 15.32
C LEU A 123 3.63 -1.86 15.00
N SER A 124 2.93 -1.16 14.11
CA SER A 124 3.19 0.23 13.72
C SER A 124 3.05 1.19 14.90
N THR A 125 1.97 1.05 15.67
CA THR A 125 1.72 1.88 16.86
C THR A 125 2.83 1.71 17.90
N LEU A 126 3.24 0.47 18.18
CA LEU A 126 4.32 0.21 19.14
C LEU A 126 5.67 0.79 18.66
N ALA A 127 5.99 0.65 17.38
CA ALA A 127 7.19 1.26 16.81
C ALA A 127 7.18 2.80 16.92
N CYS A 128 6.05 3.45 16.60
CA CYS A 128 5.90 4.90 16.75
C CYS A 128 6.04 5.35 18.21
N VAL A 129 5.47 4.62 19.16
CA VAL A 129 5.63 4.90 20.60
C VAL A 129 7.10 4.81 21.02
N LEU A 130 7.81 3.77 20.59
CA LEU A 130 9.25 3.61 20.84
C LEU A 130 10.07 4.77 20.27
N ALA A 131 9.76 5.19 19.04
CA ALA A 131 10.41 6.32 18.37
C ALA A 131 10.24 7.63 19.14
N LEU A 132 9.02 7.96 19.56
CA LEU A 132 8.75 9.16 20.35
C LEU A 132 9.45 9.10 21.72
N LYS A 133 9.42 7.93 22.37
CA LYS A 133 10.08 7.71 23.65
C LYS A 133 11.61 7.83 23.54
N ARG A 134 12.21 7.37 22.44
CA ARG A 134 13.67 7.44 22.18
C ARG A 134 14.18 8.88 22.26
N TRP A 135 13.39 9.83 21.76
CA TRP A 135 13.72 11.25 21.74
C TRP A 135 13.05 12.06 22.85
N ASN A 136 12.25 11.41 23.71
CA ASN A 136 11.50 12.02 24.80
C ASN A 136 10.57 13.18 24.35
N VAL A 137 9.90 13.00 23.21
CA VAL A 137 8.94 13.96 22.62
C VAL A 137 7.54 13.35 22.55
N GLY A 138 6.50 14.17 22.34
CA GLY A 138 5.14 13.67 22.09
C GLY A 138 4.52 12.88 23.24
N ARG A 139 4.62 13.37 24.49
CA ARG A 139 4.11 12.64 25.67
C ARG A 139 2.65 12.22 25.56
N GLU A 140 1.80 13.10 25.03
CA GLU A 140 0.39 12.80 24.80
C GLU A 140 0.21 11.72 23.74
N ASN A 141 0.97 11.81 22.63
CA ASN A 141 0.95 10.79 21.58
C ASN A 141 1.37 9.42 22.11
N ILE A 142 2.41 9.36 22.96
CA ILE A 142 2.86 8.15 23.65
C ILE A 142 1.74 7.57 24.50
N TRP A 143 1.10 8.40 25.35
CA TRP A 143 0.02 7.95 26.23
C TRP A 143 -1.16 7.36 25.44
N ARG A 144 -1.61 8.05 24.39
CA ARG A 144 -2.69 7.58 23.50
C ARG A 144 -2.32 6.28 22.79
N GLY A 145 -1.08 6.15 22.32
CA GLY A 145 -0.57 4.94 21.67
C GLY A 145 -0.51 3.74 22.63
N LEU A 146 -0.02 3.93 23.85
CA LEU A 146 -0.01 2.89 24.88
C LEU A 146 -1.43 2.46 25.27
N HIS A 147 -2.35 3.42 25.39
CA HIS A 147 -3.76 3.13 25.66
C HIS A 147 -4.41 2.33 24.53
N PHE A 148 -4.13 2.68 23.27
CA PHE A 148 -4.57 1.92 22.10
C PHE A 148 -4.05 0.47 22.12
N ILE A 149 -2.74 0.29 22.38
CA ILE A 149 -2.13 -1.04 22.46
C ILE A 149 -2.77 -1.87 23.57
N GLY A 150 -2.97 -1.29 24.76
CA GLY A 150 -3.57 -2.02 25.87
C GLY A 150 -5.01 -2.44 25.62
N LYS A 151 -5.83 -1.56 25.04
CA LYS A 151 -7.22 -1.86 24.65
C LYS A 151 -7.30 -3.01 23.64
N ASN A 152 -6.33 -3.10 22.74
CA ASN A 152 -6.34 -4.04 21.61
C ASN A 152 -5.35 -5.20 21.76
N PHE A 153 -4.74 -5.39 22.94
CA PHE A 153 -3.64 -6.34 23.14
C PHE A 153 -4.04 -7.80 22.85
N SER A 154 -5.32 -8.14 23.03
CA SER A 154 -5.85 -9.48 22.71
C SER A 154 -5.61 -9.87 21.24
N ILE A 155 -5.58 -8.92 20.31
CA ILE A 155 -5.32 -9.16 18.88
C ILE A 155 -3.90 -9.68 18.65
N ALA A 156 -2.92 -9.22 19.44
CA ALA A 156 -1.55 -9.72 19.38
C ALA A 156 -1.45 -11.18 19.86
N MET A 157 -2.33 -11.58 20.78
CA MET A 157 -2.36 -12.92 21.38
C MET A 157 -3.19 -13.93 20.59
N ASP A 158 -4.00 -13.47 19.65
CA ASP A 158 -4.90 -14.31 18.88
C ASP A 158 -4.17 -14.91 17.67
N GLU A 159 -4.01 -16.23 17.68
CA GLU A 159 -3.35 -17.01 16.62
C GLU A 159 -4.17 -17.06 15.32
N GLN A 160 -5.48 -16.81 15.37
CA GLN A 160 -6.35 -16.86 14.18
C GLN A 160 -6.22 -15.62 13.30
N ASN A 161 -5.71 -14.51 13.86
CA ASN A 161 -5.48 -13.29 13.09
C ASN A 161 -4.26 -13.42 12.18
N THR A 162 -4.45 -13.14 10.89
CA THR A 162 -3.38 -13.01 9.90
C THR A 162 -2.28 -12.12 10.44
N ALA A 163 -1.05 -12.62 10.44
CA ALA A 163 0.10 -11.95 11.01
C ALA A 163 1.22 -11.84 9.97
N PRO A 164 2.02 -10.76 10.01
CA PRO A 164 3.33 -10.76 9.37
C PRO A 164 4.15 -11.97 9.83
N ILE A 165 4.96 -12.52 8.92
CA ILE A 165 5.80 -13.71 9.13
C ILE A 165 6.66 -13.61 10.41
N SER A 166 7.02 -12.40 10.81
CA SER A 166 7.89 -12.11 11.96
C SER A 166 7.17 -11.47 13.15
N PHE A 167 5.84 -11.34 13.14
CA PHE A 167 5.10 -10.55 14.12
C PHE A 167 5.40 -10.98 15.56
N ASN A 168 5.29 -12.28 15.88
CA ASN A 168 5.48 -12.77 17.25
C ASN A 168 6.87 -12.43 17.80
N ILE A 169 7.92 -12.55 16.98
CA ILE A 169 9.29 -12.26 17.40
C ILE A 169 9.50 -10.74 17.51
N THR A 170 9.01 -9.99 16.52
CA THR A 170 9.24 -8.56 16.39
C THR A 170 8.46 -7.76 17.41
N PHE A 171 7.16 -8.03 17.54
CA PHE A 171 6.28 -7.39 18.52
C PHE A 171 6.76 -7.64 19.94
N ALA A 172 7.06 -8.90 20.29
CA ALA A 172 7.57 -9.23 21.62
C ALA A 172 8.96 -8.62 21.90
N GLY A 173 9.83 -8.56 20.90
CA GLY A 173 11.13 -7.87 21.01
C GLY A 173 10.98 -6.38 21.28
N MET A 174 10.09 -5.71 20.55
CA MET A 174 9.76 -4.30 20.76
C MET A 174 9.07 -4.05 22.10
N LEU A 175 8.22 -4.97 22.56
CA LEU A 175 7.59 -4.89 23.87
C LEU A 175 8.64 -4.95 24.99
N SER A 176 9.63 -5.85 24.87
CA SER A 176 10.78 -5.89 25.78
C SER A 176 11.55 -4.57 25.77
N LEU A 177 11.87 -4.05 24.58
CA LEU A 177 12.56 -2.77 24.44
C LEU A 177 11.79 -1.62 25.08
N ALA A 178 10.46 -1.59 24.92
CA ALA A 178 9.62 -0.56 25.53
C ALA A 178 9.67 -0.60 27.06
N ILE A 179 9.63 -1.80 27.65
CA ILE A 179 9.77 -2.01 29.09
C ILE A 179 11.17 -1.54 29.56
N ASP A 180 12.23 -1.90 28.84
CA ASP A 180 13.60 -1.46 29.14
C ASP A 180 13.76 0.07 29.07
N MET A 181 12.96 0.74 28.24
CA MET A 181 12.87 2.20 28.15
C MET A 181 11.98 2.84 29.23
N GLY A 182 11.41 2.04 30.15
CA GLY A 182 10.56 2.49 31.25
C GLY A 182 9.15 2.91 30.79
N LEU A 183 8.61 2.29 29.75
CA LEU A 183 7.20 2.44 29.38
C LEU A 183 6.34 1.43 30.14
N GLU A 184 5.21 1.89 30.65
CA GLU A 184 4.21 1.07 31.34
C GLU A 184 3.01 0.84 30.42
N PHE A 185 2.66 -0.43 30.23
CA PHE A 185 1.51 -0.80 29.40
C PHE A 185 0.30 -1.10 30.29
N PRO A 186 -0.91 -0.63 29.94
CA PRO A 186 -2.13 -0.96 30.67
C PRO A 186 -2.63 -2.37 30.31
N ILE A 187 -1.80 -3.38 30.55
CA ILE A 187 -2.05 -4.80 30.26
C ILE A 187 -1.60 -5.66 31.44
N ARG A 188 -2.12 -6.89 31.53
CA ARG A 188 -1.76 -7.78 32.63
C ARG A 188 -0.32 -8.26 32.45
N GLN A 189 0.42 -8.32 33.55
CA GLN A 189 1.78 -8.86 33.57
C GLN A 189 1.85 -10.30 33.01
N THR A 190 0.80 -11.10 33.21
CA THR A 190 0.67 -12.44 32.65
C THR A 190 0.69 -12.45 31.12
N ASP A 191 0.10 -11.42 30.48
CA ASP A 191 -0.02 -11.34 29.03
C ASP A 191 1.32 -10.93 28.40
N VAL A 192 2.07 -10.04 29.09
CA VAL A 192 3.46 -9.71 28.77
C VAL A 192 4.34 -10.97 28.84
N HIS A 193 4.29 -11.70 29.96
CA HIS A 193 5.08 -12.92 30.13
C HIS A 193 4.75 -13.97 29.08
N ARG A 194 3.47 -14.15 28.74
CA ARG A 194 3.05 -15.06 27.68
C ARG A 194 3.64 -14.66 26.32
N THR A 195 3.57 -13.38 25.96
CA THR A 195 4.14 -12.85 24.70
C THR A 195 5.65 -13.10 24.61
N LEU A 196 6.38 -12.82 25.70
CA LEU A 196 7.82 -13.05 25.76
C LEU A 196 8.18 -14.55 25.72
N HIS A 197 7.39 -15.39 26.38
CA HIS A 197 7.57 -16.84 26.35
C HIS A 197 7.35 -17.41 24.94
N THR A 198 6.31 -16.97 24.23
CA THR A 198 6.07 -17.35 22.84
C THR A 198 7.26 -17.00 21.95
N ARG A 199 7.83 -15.79 22.10
CA ARG A 199 9.06 -15.39 21.38
C ARG A 199 10.23 -16.34 21.69
N GLU A 200 10.44 -16.69 22.94
CA GLU A 200 11.53 -17.60 23.33
C GLU A 200 11.35 -19.01 22.72
N MET A 201 10.12 -19.53 22.72
CA MET A 201 9.79 -20.82 22.12
C MET A 201 10.00 -20.82 20.61
N GLU A 202 9.59 -19.75 19.92
CA GLU A 202 9.84 -19.58 18.47
C GLU A 202 11.34 -19.54 18.17
N LEU A 203 12.13 -18.78 18.94
CA LEU A 203 13.58 -18.72 18.76
C LEU A 203 14.28 -20.06 19.05
N LYS A 204 13.76 -20.85 20.00
CA LYS A 204 14.24 -22.21 20.29
C LYS A 204 13.90 -23.20 19.18
N ARG A 205 12.68 -23.15 18.62
CA ARG A 205 12.34 -23.92 17.41
C ARG A 205 13.27 -23.56 16.25
N GLN A 206 13.61 -22.29 16.20
CA GLN A 206 14.71 -21.67 15.45
C GLN A 206 16.02 -22.45 15.49
N ALA A 207 16.40 -22.89 16.70
CA ALA A 207 17.75 -23.26 17.14
C ALA A 207 18.42 -24.40 16.37
N VAL A 208 17.63 -25.27 15.73
CA VAL A 208 18.09 -26.63 15.38
C VAL A 208 19.05 -26.69 14.19
N HIS A 209 19.18 -25.67 13.34
CA HIS A 209 20.14 -25.70 12.22
C HIS A 209 20.85 -24.36 11.96
N GLY A 210 22.16 -24.41 11.66
CA GLY A 210 23.01 -23.25 11.34
C GLY A 210 23.02 -22.87 9.85
N SER A 211 21.92 -23.13 9.14
CA SER A 211 21.83 -22.93 7.69
C SER A 211 21.90 -21.45 7.29
N TYR A 212 22.29 -21.19 6.04
CA TYR A 212 22.30 -19.85 5.46
C TYR A 212 20.91 -19.19 5.53
N GLY A 213 19.85 -19.94 5.20
CA GLY A 213 18.47 -19.46 5.26
C GLY A 213 18.07 -18.97 6.65
N ARG A 214 18.50 -19.65 7.71
CA ARG A 214 18.26 -19.16 9.07
C ARG A 214 18.98 -17.85 9.37
N LYS A 215 20.26 -17.74 8.99
CA LYS A 215 21.02 -16.51 9.18
C LYS A 215 20.34 -15.33 8.46
N ALA A 216 19.86 -15.57 7.24
CA ALA A 216 19.10 -14.59 6.46
C ALA A 216 17.80 -14.19 7.17
N TYR A 217 17.01 -15.17 7.66
CA TYR A 217 15.78 -14.91 8.38
C TYR A 217 16.01 -14.12 9.68
N MET A 218 17.03 -14.48 10.48
CA MET A 218 17.41 -13.73 11.69
C MET A 218 17.84 -12.29 11.37
N ALA A 219 18.57 -12.10 10.27
CA ALA A 219 18.95 -10.77 9.80
C ALA A 219 17.74 -9.96 9.30
N TYR A 220 16.76 -10.60 8.66
CA TYR A 220 15.54 -9.96 8.20
C TYR A 220 14.67 -9.45 9.36
N ILE A 221 14.64 -10.15 10.49
CA ILE A 221 13.84 -9.77 11.66
C ILE A 221 14.65 -9.00 12.72
N ALA A 222 15.74 -8.35 12.33
CA ALA A 222 16.72 -7.81 13.27
C ALA A 222 16.16 -6.80 14.27
N GLU A 223 15.12 -6.07 13.86
CA GLU A 223 14.33 -5.15 14.70
C GLU A 223 13.76 -5.81 15.96
N GLY A 224 13.36 -7.08 15.84
CA GLY A 224 12.83 -7.87 16.94
C GLY A 224 13.89 -8.52 17.84
N LEU A 225 15.16 -8.46 17.46
CA LEU A 225 16.25 -9.20 18.11
C LEU A 225 17.29 -8.28 18.74
N GLY A 226 17.54 -7.10 18.14
CA GLY A 226 18.42 -6.06 18.68
C GLY A 226 19.79 -6.61 19.09
N ASN A 227 20.12 -6.48 20.38
CA ASN A 227 21.41 -6.89 20.96
C ASN A 227 21.69 -8.40 20.92
N MET A 228 20.70 -9.24 20.59
CA MET A 228 20.89 -10.70 20.48
C MET A 228 21.67 -11.10 19.21
N LEU A 229 21.82 -10.19 18.25
CA LEU A 229 22.42 -10.48 16.95
C LEU A 229 23.92 -10.15 16.90
N ASN A 230 24.65 -10.96 16.15
CA ASN A 230 25.99 -10.60 15.70
C ASN A 230 25.88 -9.72 14.44
N TRP A 231 26.02 -8.42 14.62
CA TRP A 231 25.94 -7.43 13.54
C TRP A 231 26.99 -7.62 12.44
N TYR A 232 28.12 -8.29 12.70
CA TYR A 232 29.05 -8.64 11.62
C TYR A 232 28.48 -9.71 10.68
N GLU A 233 27.70 -10.66 11.20
CA GLU A 233 27.01 -11.66 10.37
C GLU A 233 25.80 -11.05 9.65
N VAL A 234 25.04 -10.18 10.31
CA VAL A 234 23.88 -9.50 9.70
C VAL A 234 24.32 -8.64 8.51
N MET A 235 25.42 -7.90 8.63
CA MET A 235 25.90 -7.03 7.55
C MET A 235 26.37 -7.79 6.30
N LYS A 236 26.51 -9.12 6.35
CA LYS A 236 26.78 -9.93 5.14
C LYS A 236 25.60 -9.97 4.17
N PHE A 237 24.39 -9.61 4.63
CA PHE A 237 23.18 -9.55 3.81
C PHE A 237 22.93 -8.14 3.22
N GLN A 238 23.86 -7.19 3.40
CA GLN A 238 23.75 -5.86 2.83
C GLN A 238 23.83 -5.93 1.29
N ARG A 239 22.84 -5.34 0.63
CA ARG A 239 22.74 -5.23 -0.83
C ARG A 239 23.64 -4.11 -1.37
N LYS A 240 23.90 -4.09 -2.67
CA LYS A 240 24.72 -3.05 -3.33
C LYS A 240 24.17 -1.63 -3.14
N ASN A 241 22.86 -1.47 -3.00
CA ASN A 241 22.22 -0.18 -2.74
C ASN A 241 22.34 0.30 -1.27
N GLY A 242 23.02 -0.49 -0.42
CA GLY A 242 23.22 -0.19 1.00
C GLY A 242 22.14 -0.72 1.95
N SER A 243 21.01 -1.18 1.43
CA SER A 243 19.92 -1.73 2.25
C SER A 243 20.22 -3.14 2.78
N LEU A 244 19.57 -3.50 3.87
CA LEU A 244 19.32 -4.90 4.23
C LEU A 244 17.94 -5.28 3.72
N PHE A 245 17.88 -6.27 2.82
CA PHE A 245 16.64 -6.82 2.25
C PHE A 245 15.69 -5.79 1.59
N SER A 246 16.19 -4.61 1.19
CA SER A 246 15.35 -3.47 0.79
C SER A 246 14.35 -2.99 1.86
N CYS A 247 14.58 -3.36 3.13
CA CYS A 247 13.74 -2.98 4.27
C CYS A 247 14.33 -1.75 4.98
N PRO A 248 13.68 -0.58 4.94
CA PRO A 248 14.16 0.62 5.64
C PRO A 248 14.30 0.39 7.14
N SER A 249 13.35 -0.28 7.78
CA SER A 249 13.37 -0.56 9.21
C SER A 249 14.56 -1.42 9.63
N THR A 250 14.78 -2.57 8.99
CA THR A 250 15.94 -3.44 9.23
C THR A 250 17.26 -2.72 8.97
N THR A 251 17.32 -1.91 7.91
CA THR A 251 18.50 -1.10 7.58
C THR A 251 18.76 -0.03 8.64
N ALA A 252 17.72 0.61 9.18
CA ALA A 252 17.82 1.58 10.25
C ALA A 252 18.35 0.95 11.55
N VAL A 253 17.88 -0.25 11.90
CA VAL A 253 18.40 -0.97 13.08
C VAL A 253 19.87 -1.33 12.91
N ALA A 254 20.28 -1.80 11.73
CA ALA A 254 21.69 -2.03 11.45
C ALA A 254 22.53 -0.76 11.60
N LEU A 255 22.03 0.38 11.11
CA LEU A 255 22.70 1.68 11.23
C LEU A 255 22.80 2.15 12.69
N ILE A 256 21.79 1.88 13.52
CA ILE A 256 21.79 2.16 14.97
C ILE A 256 22.90 1.38 15.68
N HIS A 257 23.06 0.10 15.37
CA HIS A 257 24.04 -0.76 16.05
C HIS A 257 25.44 -0.69 15.46
N LYS A 258 25.56 -0.50 14.15
CA LYS A 258 26.84 -0.47 13.43
C LYS A 258 26.77 0.53 12.29
N TYR A 259 27.33 1.71 12.52
CA TYR A 259 27.29 2.78 11.53
C TYR A 259 27.93 2.34 10.19
N ASN A 260 27.22 2.58 9.09
CA ASN A 260 27.62 2.20 7.74
C ASN A 260 27.14 3.27 6.74
N ASP A 261 28.06 3.84 5.97
CA ASP A 261 27.77 4.97 5.08
C ASP A 261 26.79 4.59 3.95
N GLN A 262 26.83 3.35 3.46
CA GLN A 262 25.91 2.86 2.42
C GLN A 262 24.49 2.69 2.96
N ALA A 263 24.34 2.13 4.17
CA ALA A 263 23.04 2.03 4.84
C ALA A 263 22.46 3.41 5.15
N HIS A 264 23.30 4.36 5.58
CA HIS A 264 22.89 5.75 5.74
C HIS A 264 22.41 6.36 4.41
N GLN A 265 23.19 6.19 3.33
CA GLN A 265 22.84 6.70 2.00
C GLN A 265 21.52 6.10 1.47
N TYR A 266 21.22 4.84 1.78
CA TYR A 266 19.95 4.21 1.44
C TYR A 266 18.74 4.87 2.13
N LEU A 267 18.90 5.36 3.37
CA LEU A 267 17.81 5.94 4.16
C LEU A 267 17.58 7.43 3.89
N VAL A 268 18.56 8.15 3.34
CA VAL A 268 18.47 9.60 3.04
C VAL A 268 17.30 9.99 2.13
N PRO A 269 16.94 9.25 1.06
CA PRO A 269 15.83 9.62 0.18
C PRO A 269 14.43 9.62 0.81
N ALA A 270 14.30 9.36 2.12
CA ALA A 270 13.04 9.27 2.84
C ALA A 270 12.06 8.22 2.23
N VAL A 271 12.25 6.98 2.68
CA VAL A 271 11.23 5.92 2.84
C VAL A 271 10.33 5.66 1.64
N TYR A 272 10.80 4.91 0.64
CA TYR A 272 9.89 4.28 -0.33
C TYR A 272 10.38 2.92 -0.81
N PRO A 273 9.48 1.98 -1.13
CA PRO A 273 9.88 0.71 -1.71
C PRO A 273 10.60 0.93 -3.05
N SER A 274 11.30 -0.11 -3.49
CA SER A 274 11.68 -0.31 -4.87
C SER A 274 10.68 0.32 -5.85
N LYS A 275 11.08 1.40 -6.54
CA LYS A 275 10.24 2.07 -7.54
C LYS A 275 9.68 1.05 -8.54
N LEU A 276 10.53 0.11 -8.93
CA LEU A 276 10.19 -0.93 -9.88
C LEU A 276 9.15 -1.91 -9.33
N HIS A 277 9.30 -2.41 -8.10
CA HIS A 277 8.32 -3.29 -7.47
C HIS A 277 6.92 -2.66 -7.45
N CYS A 278 6.83 -1.39 -7.06
CA CYS A 278 5.58 -0.64 -7.04
C CYS A 278 4.96 -0.55 -8.44
N GLN A 279 5.78 -0.23 -9.44
CA GLN A 279 5.33 -0.16 -10.83
C GLN A 279 4.82 -1.51 -11.33
N LEU A 280 5.50 -2.62 -11.02
CA LEU A 280 5.07 -3.97 -11.40
C LEU A 280 3.74 -4.36 -10.72
N LEU A 281 3.56 -4.04 -9.43
CA LEU A 281 2.30 -4.23 -8.73
C LEU A 281 1.15 -3.45 -9.37
N MET A 282 1.39 -2.20 -9.76
CA MET A 282 0.40 -1.38 -10.44
C MET A 282 0.03 -1.94 -11.81
N VAL A 283 1.02 -2.37 -12.61
CA VAL A 283 0.78 -3.03 -13.90
C VAL A 283 -0.09 -4.27 -13.71
N ASP A 284 0.26 -5.13 -12.75
CA ASP A 284 -0.50 -6.34 -12.43
C ASP A 284 -1.95 -6.03 -12.03
N ALA A 285 -2.15 -5.00 -11.19
CA ALA A 285 -3.49 -4.56 -10.80
C ALA A 285 -4.30 -4.06 -12.00
N LEU A 286 -3.71 -3.23 -12.87
CA LEU A 286 -4.38 -2.71 -14.07
C LEU A 286 -4.77 -3.82 -15.06
N GLU A 287 -3.91 -4.82 -15.24
CA GLU A 287 -4.19 -6.00 -16.06
C GLU A 287 -5.34 -6.83 -15.46
N LYS A 288 -5.30 -7.12 -14.16
CA LYS A 288 -6.35 -7.88 -13.45
C LYS A 288 -7.70 -7.17 -13.45
N MET A 289 -7.71 -5.84 -13.39
CA MET A 289 -8.92 -5.03 -13.47
C MET A 289 -9.46 -4.86 -14.90
N GLY A 290 -8.71 -5.30 -15.93
CA GLY A 290 -9.13 -5.20 -17.34
C GLY A 290 -9.10 -3.78 -17.90
N ILE A 291 -8.32 -2.86 -17.30
CA ILE A 291 -8.23 -1.45 -17.71
C ILE A 291 -6.86 -1.06 -18.27
N SER A 292 -5.93 -2.02 -18.40
CA SER A 292 -4.56 -1.82 -18.89
C SER A 292 -4.49 -1.18 -20.29
N GLN A 293 -5.47 -1.41 -21.15
CA GLN A 293 -5.57 -0.85 -22.51
C GLN A 293 -5.55 0.69 -22.56
N HIS A 294 -5.85 1.37 -21.45
CA HIS A 294 -5.79 2.83 -21.35
C HIS A 294 -4.38 3.38 -21.09
N PHE A 295 -3.42 2.49 -20.77
CA PHE A 295 -2.09 2.82 -20.25
C PHE A 295 -0.96 2.05 -20.96
N VAL A 296 -1.18 1.64 -22.21
CA VAL A 296 -0.26 0.74 -22.95
C VAL A 296 1.16 1.30 -23.04
N ASN A 297 1.31 2.61 -23.25
CA ASN A 297 2.63 3.23 -23.37
C ASN A 297 3.38 3.26 -22.03
N GLU A 298 2.68 3.57 -20.95
CA GLU A 298 3.22 3.60 -19.59
C GLU A 298 3.62 2.20 -19.15
N ILE A 299 2.74 1.21 -19.36
CA ILE A 299 3.00 -0.20 -19.07
C ILE A 299 4.21 -0.69 -19.87
N LYS A 300 4.27 -0.40 -21.17
CA LYS A 300 5.41 -0.78 -22.02
C LYS A 300 6.73 -0.20 -21.49
N ASN A 301 6.77 1.09 -21.16
CA ASN A 301 7.99 1.72 -20.62
C ASN A 301 8.45 1.09 -19.30
N ILE A 302 7.50 0.72 -18.43
CA ILE A 302 7.79 0.01 -17.17
C ILE A 302 8.38 -1.37 -17.46
N LEU A 303 7.75 -2.13 -18.36
CA LEU A 303 8.21 -3.47 -18.72
C LEU A 303 9.55 -3.46 -19.48
N ASP A 304 9.80 -2.47 -20.34
CA ASP A 304 11.10 -2.27 -20.99
C ASP A 304 12.21 -2.04 -19.92
N THR A 305 11.91 -1.22 -18.90
CA THR A 305 12.82 -0.99 -17.78
C THR A 305 13.04 -2.26 -16.96
N ALA A 306 11.96 -3.00 -16.66
CA ALA A 306 12.02 -4.26 -15.94
C ALA A 306 12.84 -5.32 -16.71
N CYS A 307 12.65 -5.41 -18.03
CA CYS A 307 13.39 -6.31 -18.91
C CYS A 307 14.88 -5.98 -18.92
N SER A 308 15.24 -4.69 -19.08
CA SER A 308 16.64 -4.26 -19.04
C SER A 308 17.32 -4.67 -17.73
N ARG A 309 16.63 -4.48 -16.59
CA ARG A 309 17.15 -4.85 -15.27
C ARG A 309 17.18 -6.36 -15.05
N TRP A 310 16.19 -7.09 -15.56
CA TRP A 310 16.15 -8.55 -15.56
C TRP A 310 17.36 -9.13 -16.28
N LEU A 311 17.65 -8.66 -17.49
CA LEU A 311 18.80 -9.10 -18.30
C LEU A 311 20.14 -8.76 -17.63
N GLN A 312 20.19 -7.68 -16.86
CA GLN A 312 21.36 -7.30 -16.06
C GLN A 312 21.49 -8.08 -14.74
N LYS A 313 20.53 -8.97 -14.43
CA LYS A 313 20.42 -9.67 -13.15
C LYS A 313 20.46 -8.71 -11.97
N ASP A 314 19.70 -7.62 -12.08
CA ASP A 314 19.60 -6.58 -11.05
C ASP A 314 19.19 -7.21 -9.72
N GLU A 315 19.98 -6.94 -8.68
CA GLU A 315 19.81 -7.45 -7.34
C GLU A 315 18.43 -7.09 -6.75
N GLU A 316 17.88 -5.92 -7.13
CA GLU A 316 16.56 -5.46 -6.69
C GLU A 316 15.43 -6.37 -7.18
N ILE A 317 15.61 -7.00 -8.35
CA ILE A 317 14.66 -7.98 -8.91
C ILE A 317 14.99 -9.38 -8.41
N MET A 318 16.26 -9.79 -8.52
CA MET A 318 16.67 -11.18 -8.32
C MET A 318 16.66 -11.61 -6.86
N MET A 319 16.85 -10.71 -5.90
CA MET A 319 16.89 -11.09 -4.48
C MET A 319 15.53 -11.05 -3.77
N ASP A 320 14.49 -10.52 -4.41
CA ASP A 320 13.13 -10.54 -3.87
C ASP A 320 12.26 -11.51 -4.69
N ILE A 321 11.91 -12.65 -4.10
CA ILE A 321 11.22 -13.74 -4.79
C ILE A 321 9.88 -13.27 -5.39
N ALA A 322 9.13 -12.45 -4.66
CA ALA A 322 7.84 -11.95 -5.11
C ALA A 322 7.99 -11.01 -6.32
N THR A 323 8.95 -10.09 -6.27
CA THR A 323 9.30 -9.18 -7.37
C THR A 323 9.82 -9.95 -8.56
N CYS A 324 10.72 -10.93 -8.34
CA CYS A 324 11.27 -11.78 -9.39
C CYS A 324 10.17 -12.55 -10.13
N ALA A 325 9.31 -13.26 -9.39
CA ALA A 325 8.22 -14.03 -9.98
C ALA A 325 7.21 -13.13 -10.72
N MET A 326 6.90 -11.96 -10.17
CA MET A 326 6.01 -10.99 -10.81
C MET A 326 6.61 -10.41 -12.08
N ALA A 327 7.88 -9.99 -12.03
CA ALA A 327 8.61 -9.48 -13.19
C ALA A 327 8.66 -10.53 -14.29
N PHE A 328 9.05 -11.78 -13.97
CA PHE A 328 9.06 -12.88 -14.92
C PHE A 328 7.71 -13.07 -15.62
N ARG A 329 6.63 -13.19 -14.84
CA ARG A 329 5.29 -13.40 -15.37
C ARG A 329 4.86 -12.25 -16.27
N LEU A 330 4.99 -11.01 -15.81
CA LEU A 330 4.58 -9.83 -16.57
C LEU A 330 5.37 -9.68 -17.87
N LEU A 331 6.70 -9.93 -17.83
CA LEU A 331 7.56 -9.91 -19.00
C LEU A 331 7.16 -11.01 -20.01
N ARG A 332 6.99 -12.26 -19.57
CA ARG A 332 6.56 -13.36 -20.46
C ARG A 332 5.19 -13.11 -21.07
N MET A 333 4.21 -12.66 -20.28
CA MET A 333 2.85 -12.39 -20.77
C MET A 333 2.79 -11.25 -21.79
N ASN A 334 3.75 -10.32 -21.73
CA ASN A 334 3.90 -9.22 -22.69
C ASN A 334 4.95 -9.50 -23.79
N CYS A 335 5.24 -10.79 -24.05
CA CYS A 335 6.09 -11.27 -25.16
C CYS A 335 7.57 -10.85 -25.09
N TYR A 336 8.11 -10.56 -23.91
CA TYR A 336 9.56 -10.37 -23.74
C TYR A 336 10.27 -11.72 -23.67
N ASP A 337 11.46 -11.80 -24.27
CA ASP A 337 12.31 -12.99 -24.24
C ASP A 337 13.09 -13.07 -22.93
N VAL A 338 12.45 -13.66 -21.91
CA VAL A 338 13.08 -13.96 -20.62
C VAL A 338 13.09 -15.48 -20.37
N SER A 339 14.21 -16.01 -19.91
CA SER A 339 14.36 -17.43 -19.57
C SER A 339 13.86 -17.73 -18.15
N SER A 340 13.22 -18.88 -17.98
CA SER A 340 12.87 -19.43 -16.66
C SER A 340 14.09 -19.94 -15.89
N ASP A 341 15.23 -20.16 -16.54
CA ASP A 341 16.47 -20.62 -15.88
C ASP A 341 16.97 -19.60 -14.84
N GLU A 342 16.66 -18.32 -15.06
CA GLU A 342 16.98 -17.27 -14.10
C GLU A 342 16.19 -17.42 -12.79
N LEU A 343 15.10 -18.22 -12.76
CA LEU A 343 14.35 -18.54 -11.54
C LEU A 343 14.92 -19.72 -10.73
N CYS A 344 16.02 -20.35 -11.16
CA CYS A 344 16.58 -21.51 -10.44
C CYS A 344 16.84 -21.23 -8.95
N HIS A 345 17.31 -20.03 -8.61
CA HIS A 345 17.54 -19.60 -7.23
C HIS A 345 16.24 -19.51 -6.40
N VAL A 346 15.10 -19.21 -7.05
CA VAL A 346 13.77 -19.23 -6.41
C VAL A 346 13.32 -20.66 -6.16
N ALA A 347 13.55 -21.55 -7.12
CA ALA A 347 13.20 -22.97 -7.00
C ALA A 347 13.99 -23.66 -5.87
N GLU A 348 15.27 -23.37 -5.73
CA GLU A 348 16.11 -23.86 -4.63
C GLU A 348 15.62 -23.33 -3.27
N ALA A 349 15.24 -22.05 -3.17
CA ALA A 349 14.67 -21.46 -1.95
C ALA A 349 13.27 -22.01 -1.60
N SER A 350 12.51 -22.45 -2.59
CA SER A 350 11.17 -23.05 -2.40
C SER A 350 11.18 -24.49 -1.89
N THR A 351 12.37 -25.11 -1.72
CA THR A 351 12.48 -26.42 -1.05
C THR A 351 12.23 -26.38 0.46
N PHE A 352 11.82 -25.23 1.02
CA PHE A 352 11.12 -25.19 2.30
C PHE A 352 9.64 -25.52 2.14
N CYS A 353 9.33 -26.80 1.96
CA CYS A 353 8.03 -27.40 2.26
C CYS A 353 8.23 -28.93 2.36
N ASP A 354 8.45 -29.40 3.58
CA ASP A 354 7.51 -30.29 4.28
C ASP A 354 7.52 -29.97 5.79
#